data_AF-A0A844G304-F1
#
_entry.id   AF-A0A844G304-F1
#
_cell.length_a   1.000
_cell.length_b   1.000
_cell.length_c   1.000
_cell.angle_alpha   90.00
_cell.angle_beta   90.00
_cell.angle_gamma   90.00
#
_symmetry.space_group_name_H-M   'P 1'
#
loop_
_entity.id
_entity.type
_entity.pdbx_description
1 polymer ?
#
loop_
_entity_poly.entity_id
_entity_poly.type
_entity_poly.pdbx_seq_one_letter_code
_entity_poly.pdbx_strand_id
1 'polypeptide(L)'
;MNEQFRAHLAGTLGIDDAELQDELIAEYKRTVTDSIAQMKEAAAAADFERLRRLGHALKGCALNIGHPAAHECSLGIENGAKESDIAACNARIAELIRLAAELE
;
A
#
# COMPACT_ATOMS: atom_id res chain seq x y z
N MET A 1 13.03 6.78 -5.64
CA MET A 1 11.80 6.61 -4.83
C MET A 1 11.93 7.28 -3.47
N ASN A 2 12.86 6.88 -2.59
CA ASN A 2 12.97 7.44 -1.23
C ASN A 2 13.05 8.98 -1.19
N GLU A 3 13.78 9.63 -2.10
CA GLU A 3 13.87 11.09 -2.17
C GLU A 3 12.50 11.75 -2.44
N GLN A 4 11.65 11.12 -3.27
CA GLN A 4 10.29 11.61 -3.53
C GLN A 4 9.42 11.47 -2.28
N PHE A 5 9.56 10.38 -1.52
CA PHE A 5 8.87 10.21 -0.24
C PHE A 5 9.33 11.24 0.78
N ARG A 6 10.64 11.49 0.91
CA ARG A 6 11.16 12.55 1.79
C ARG A 6 10.60 13.92 1.42
N ALA A 7 10.60 14.26 0.13
CA ALA A 7 10.02 15.51 -0.35
C ALA A 7 8.51 15.61 -0.04
N HIS A 8 7.76 14.50 -0.16
CA HIS A 8 6.35 14.47 0.18
C HIS A 8 6.10 14.59 1.69
N LEU A 9 6.87 13.90 2.53
CA LEU A 9 6.79 13.96 3.99
C LEU A 9 7.06 15.38 4.49
N ALA A 10 8.09 16.04 3.95
CA ALA A 10 8.40 17.44 4.22
C ALA A 10 7.26 18.38 3.76
N GLY A 11 6.88 18.29 2.48
CA GLY A 11 5.94 19.24 1.87
C GLY A 11 4.48 19.08 2.30
N THR A 12 4.04 17.86 2.65
CA THR A 12 2.64 17.56 2.96
C THR A 12 2.41 17.41 4.46
N LEU A 13 3.33 16.75 5.17
CA LEU A 13 3.18 16.44 6.60
C LEU A 13 4.06 17.33 7.49
N GLY A 14 4.94 18.17 6.92
CA GLY A 14 5.86 19.02 7.69
C GLY A 14 6.94 18.24 8.44
N ILE A 15 7.23 17.01 7.99
CA ILE A 15 8.22 16.14 8.61
C ILE A 15 9.53 16.35 7.87
N ASP A 16 10.37 17.25 8.39
CA ASP A 16 11.67 17.62 7.79
C ASP A 16 12.87 16.93 8.46
N ASP A 17 12.62 16.16 9.52
CA ASP A 17 13.64 15.38 10.22
C ASP A 17 14.01 14.14 9.40
N ALA A 18 15.27 14.06 8.98
CA ALA A 18 15.75 13.00 8.09
C ALA A 18 15.74 11.61 8.75
N GLU A 19 15.99 11.51 10.06
CA GLU A 19 15.97 10.23 10.77
C GLU A 19 14.54 9.70 10.85
N LEU A 20 13.59 10.56 11.22
CA LEU A 20 12.17 10.22 11.25
C LEU A 20 11.62 9.88 9.85
N GLN A 21 12.03 10.60 8.81
CA GLN A 21 11.65 10.28 7.43
C GLN A 21 12.12 8.87 7.04
N ASP A 22 13.36 8.51 7.37
CA ASP A 22 13.93 7.21 7.04
C ASP A 22 13.23 6.08 7.80
N GLU A 23 12.86 6.31 9.07
CA GLU A 23 12.05 5.39 9.85
C GLU A 23 10.66 5.15 9.21
N LEU A 24 9.97 6.22 8.82
CA LEU A 24 8.64 6.13 8.18
C LEU A 24 8.71 5.44 6.82
N ILE A 25 9.73 5.72 6.02
CA ILE A 25 9.96 5.05 4.74
C ILE A 25 10.23 3.56 4.96
N ALA A 26 11.08 3.21 5.93
CA ALA A 26 11.38 1.82 6.23
C ALA A 26 10.14 1.06 6.74
N GLU A 27 9.33 1.68 7.60
CA GLU A 27 8.07 1.11 8.09
C GLU A 27 7.05 0.93 6.97
N TYR A 28 6.96 1.90 6.06
CA TYR A 28 6.09 1.78 4.89
C TYR A 28 6.49 0.59 4.00
N LYS A 29 7.79 0.41 3.72
CA LYS A 29 8.29 -0.73 2.91
C LYS A 29 7.94 -2.08 3.56
N ARG A 30 8.10 -2.20 4.88
CA ARG A 30 7.69 -3.39 5.64
C ARG A 30 6.18 -3.60 5.55
N THR A 31 5.40 -2.54 5.80
CA THR A 31 3.93 -2.57 5.74
C THR A 31 3.41 -3.03 4.39
N VAL A 32 3.99 -2.54 3.28
CA VAL A 32 3.62 -2.98 1.92
C VAL A 32 3.87 -4.47 1.74
N THR A 33 5.06 -4.94 2.12
CA THR A 33 5.46 -6.35 1.99
C THR A 33 4.53 -7.27 2.78
N ASP A 34 4.28 -6.94 4.05
CA ASP A 34 3.42 -7.72 4.93
C ASP A 34 1.96 -7.69 4.47
N SER A 35 1.49 -6.53 3.99
CA SER A 35 0.14 -6.39 3.45
C SER A 35 -0.06 -7.26 2.20
N ILE A 36 0.93 -7.29 1.29
CA ILE A 36 0.88 -8.15 0.10
C ILE A 36 0.76 -9.62 0.50
N ALA A 37 1.56 -10.09 1.46
CA ALA A 37 1.49 -11.47 1.93
C ALA A 37 0.09 -11.81 2.47
N GLN A 38 -0.45 -10.96 3.34
CA GLN A 38 -1.79 -11.14 3.91
C GLN A 38 -2.91 -11.03 2.86
N MET A 39 -2.78 -10.14 1.88
CA MET A 39 -3.73 -9.99 0.78
C MET A 39 -3.76 -11.24 -0.09
N LYS A 40 -2.60 -11.86 -0.37
CA LYS A 40 -2.53 -13.13 -1.12
C LYS A 40 -3.26 -14.26 -0.38
N GLU A 41 -3.06 -14.37 0.93
CA GLU A 41 -3.78 -15.35 1.76
C GLU A 41 -5.28 -15.11 1.75
N ALA A 42 -5.71 -13.87 2.00
CA ALA A 42 -7.12 -13.50 2.00
C ALA A 42 -7.76 -13.75 0.62
N ALA A 43 -7.04 -13.46 -0.46
CA ALA A 43 -7.51 -13.69 -1.81
C ALA A 43 -7.67 -15.19 -2.13
N ALA A 44 -6.73 -16.03 -1.70
CA ALA A 44 -6.83 -17.48 -1.86
C ALA A 44 -8.03 -18.08 -1.10
N ALA A 45 -8.40 -17.47 0.03
CA ALA A 45 -9.57 -17.86 0.82
C ALA A 45 -10.89 -17.16 0.40
N ALA A 46 -10.85 -16.26 -0.60
CA ALA A 46 -11.96 -15.36 -0.95
C ALA A 46 -12.52 -14.58 0.26
N ASP A 47 -11.66 -14.21 1.21
CA ASP A 47 -12.00 -13.41 2.39
C ASP A 47 -12.06 -11.92 2.03
N PHE A 48 -13.19 -11.52 1.46
CA PHE A 48 -13.43 -10.15 1.00
C PHE A 48 -13.39 -9.13 2.15
N GLU A 49 -13.82 -9.48 3.36
CA GLU A 49 -13.78 -8.51 4.47
C GLU A 49 -12.33 -8.25 4.91
N ARG A 50 -11.48 -9.30 4.93
CA ARG A 50 -10.05 -9.12 5.20
C ARG A 50 -9.37 -8.33 4.08
N LEU A 51 -9.67 -8.63 2.80
CA LEU A 51 -9.16 -7.85 1.66
C LEU A 51 -9.55 -6.37 1.73
N ARG A 52 -10.82 -6.08 2.06
CA ARG A 52 -11.33 -4.71 2.20
C ARG A 52 -10.56 -3.95 3.28
N ARG A 53 -10.34 -4.56 4.44
CA ARG A 53 -9.59 -3.94 5.55
C ARG A 53 -8.13 -3.71 5.20
N LEU A 54 -7.48 -4.70 4.59
CA LEU A 54 -6.08 -4.59 4.15
C LEU A 54 -5.91 -3.48 3.09
N GLY A 55 -6.81 -3.43 2.10
CA GLY A 55 -6.82 -2.37 1.10
C GLY A 55 -7.03 -0.99 1.73
N HIS A 56 -7.99 -0.87 2.66
CA HIS A 56 -8.25 0.39 3.36
C HIS A 56 -7.06 0.89 4.17
N ALA A 57 -6.41 0.01 4.94
CA ALA A 57 -5.25 0.36 5.76
C ALA A 57 -4.07 0.78 4.89
N LEU A 58 -3.71 -0.03 3.89
CA LEU A 58 -2.56 0.26 3.03
C LEU A 58 -2.77 1.52 2.17
N LYS A 59 -4.01 1.80 1.75
CA LYS A 59 -4.38 3.04 1.06
C LYS A 59 -3.99 4.28 1.85
N GLY A 60 -4.22 4.29 3.16
CA GLY A 60 -3.85 5.38 4.05
C GLY A 60 -2.33 5.52 4.18
N CYS A 61 -1.63 4.42 4.39
CA CYS A 61 -0.16 4.40 4.45
C CYS A 61 0.47 4.93 3.16
N ALA A 62 0.00 4.46 2.01
CA ALA A 62 0.49 4.87 0.70
C ALA A 62 0.20 6.36 0.41
N LEU A 63 -0.93 6.89 0.89
CA LEU A 63 -1.23 8.32 0.78
C LEU A 63 -0.24 9.15 1.61
N ASN A 64 -0.04 8.79 2.88
CA ASN A 64 0.80 9.56 3.81
C ASN A 64 2.27 9.60 3.39
N ILE A 65 2.79 8.51 2.80
CA ILE A 65 4.17 8.46 2.33
C ILE A 65 4.38 9.12 0.95
N GLY A 66 3.29 9.41 0.23
CA GLY A 66 3.36 9.96 -1.12
C GLY A 66 3.57 8.92 -2.23
N HIS A 67 2.99 7.72 -2.11
CA HIS A 67 3.03 6.68 -3.13
C HIS A 67 1.66 6.53 -3.84
N PRO A 68 1.33 7.39 -4.82
CA PRO A 68 0.01 7.43 -5.45
C PRO A 68 -0.35 6.13 -6.19
N ALA A 69 0.61 5.47 -6.84
CA ALA A 69 0.34 4.22 -7.54
C ALA A 69 -0.10 3.09 -6.58
N ALA A 70 0.58 2.96 -5.43
CA ALA A 70 0.19 2.01 -4.39
C ALA A 70 -1.14 2.40 -3.71
N HIS A 71 -1.43 3.69 -3.58
CA HIS A 71 -2.72 4.19 -3.10
C HIS A 71 -3.86 3.71 -3.99
N GLU A 72 -3.75 3.92 -5.30
CA GLU A 72 -4.75 3.48 -6.29
C GLU A 72 -4.93 1.96 -6.31
N CYS A 73 -3.82 1.20 -6.21
CA CYS A 73 -3.91 -0.25 -6.09
C CYS A 73 -4.69 -0.68 -4.85
N SER A 74 -4.38 -0.07 -3.70
CA SER A 74 -5.02 -0.38 -2.42
C SER A 74 -6.51 -0.01 -2.41
N LEU A 75 -6.87 1.12 -3.02
CA LEU A 75 -8.25 1.53 -3.24
C LEU A 75 -8.99 0.55 -4.16
N GLY A 76 -8.34 0.10 -5.23
CA GLY A 76 -8.91 -0.90 -6.15
C GLY A 76 -9.16 -2.25 -5.47
N ILE A 77 -8.27 -2.69 -4.57
CA ILE A 77 -8.48 -3.89 -3.73
C ILE A 77 -9.66 -3.68 -2.79
N GLU A 78 -9.72 -2.52 -2.11
CA GLU A 78 -10.83 -2.19 -1.21
C GLU A 78 -12.19 -2.22 -1.93
N ASN A 79 -12.26 -1.66 -3.13
CA ASN A 79 -13.49 -1.60 -3.91
C ASN A 79 -13.86 -2.95 -4.52
N GLY A 80 -12.91 -3.67 -5.12
CA GLY A 80 -13.15 -5.03 -5.61
C GLY A 80 -13.66 -5.96 -4.50
N ALA A 81 -13.12 -5.81 -3.29
CA ALA A 81 -13.60 -6.57 -2.13
C ALA A 81 -15.04 -6.21 -1.71
N LYS A 82 -15.42 -4.92 -1.75
CA LYS A 82 -16.82 -4.50 -1.51
C LYS A 82 -17.79 -5.08 -2.54
N GLU A 83 -17.33 -5.27 -3.76
CA GLU A 83 -18.11 -5.81 -4.88
C GLU A 83 -18.03 -7.34 -4.99
N SER A 84 -17.29 -8.01 -4.07
CA SER A 84 -17.00 -9.45 -4.14
C SER A 84 -16.31 -9.89 -5.45
N ASP A 85 -15.56 -9.00 -6.09
CA ASP A 85 -14.81 -9.27 -7.32
C ASP A 85 -13.36 -9.64 -6.99
N ILE A 86 -13.13 -10.95 -6.88
CA ILE A 86 -11.79 -11.49 -6.59
C ILE A 86 -10.80 -11.29 -7.74
N ALA A 87 -11.28 -11.22 -8.98
CA ALA A 87 -10.43 -11.02 -10.15
C ALA A 87 -9.89 -9.58 -10.17
N ALA A 88 -10.74 -8.60 -9.86
CA ALA A 88 -10.33 -7.21 -9.67
C ALA A 88 -9.32 -7.06 -8.52
N CYS A 89 -9.58 -7.73 -7.38
CA CYS A 89 -8.63 -7.75 -6.25
C CYS A 89 -7.28 -8.31 -6.66
N ASN A 90 -7.25 -9.48 -7.30
CA ASN A 90 -6.02 -10.14 -7.73
C ASN A 90 -5.23 -9.31 -8.76
N ALA A 91 -5.91 -8.65 -9.69
CA ALA A 91 -5.27 -7.77 -10.66
C ALA A 91 -4.56 -6.59 -10.00
N ARG A 92 -5.16 -6.02 -8.94
CA ARG A 92 -4.54 -4.93 -8.17
C ARG A 92 -3.44 -5.42 -7.23
N ILE A 93 -3.58 -6.61 -6.62
CA ILE A 93 -2.51 -7.23 -5.82
C ILE A 93 -1.27 -7.49 -6.70
N ALA A 94 -1.46 -7.97 -7.93
CA ALA A 94 -0.37 -8.21 -8.87
C ALA A 94 0.36 -6.90 -9.26
N GLU A 95 -0.37 -5.80 -9.42
CA GLU A 95 0.24 -4.49 -9.65
C GLU A 95 1.00 -4.00 -8.42
N LEU A 96 0.40 -4.13 -7.23
CA LEU A 96 1.05 -3.76 -5.98
C LEU A 96 2.36 -4.52 -5.75
N ILE A 97 2.43 -5.79 -6.14
CA ILE A 97 3.67 -6.59 -6.12
C ILE A 97 4.75 -6.01 -7.03
N ARG A 98 4.38 -5.54 -8.25
CA ARG A 98 5.33 -4.89 -9.15
C ARG A 98 5.87 -3.60 -8.54
N LEU A 99 4.99 -2.76 -8.00
CA LEU A 99 5.38 -1.52 -7.32
C LEU A 99 6.28 -1.78 -6.10
N ALA A 100 6.02 -2.84 -5.34
CA ALA A 100 6.84 -3.19 -4.18
C ALA A 100 8.28 -3.56 -4.55
N ALA A 101 8.49 -4.17 -5.72
CA ALA A 101 9.84 -4.46 -6.21
C ALA A 101 10.64 -3.19 -6.57
N GLU A 102 9.96 -2.07 -6.86
CA GLU A 102 10.60 -0.77 -7.10
C GLU A 102 10.93 -0.01 -5.80
N LEU A 103 10.50 -0.55 -4.64
CA LEU A 103 10.80 0.02 -3.33
C LEU A 103 12.14 -0.48 -2.76
N GLU A 104 12.78 -1.48 -3.36
CA GLU A 104 14.14 -1.92 -3.00
C GLU A 104 15.18 -0.83 -3.33
#